data_AF-A0A1A7ZHL3-F1
#
_entry.id   AF-A0A1A7ZHL3-F1
#
_cell.length_a   1.000
_cell.length_b   1.000
_cell.length_c   1.000
_cell.angle_alpha   90.00
_cell.angle_beta   90.00
_cell.angle_gamma   90.00
#
_symmetry.space_group_name_H-M   'P 1'
#
loop_
_entity.id
_entity.type
_entity.pdbx_description
1 polymer ?
#
loop_
_entity_poly.entity_id
_entity_poly.type
_entity_poly.pdbx_seq_one_letter_code
_entity_poly.pdbx_strand_id
1 'polypeptide(L)'
;FRMYQSCDLESESEKEDDEEEPTFTDVINVLSAPSTEGQFSLPPHYRCASHTINLISTSDVEKPLNSSAETKSVYRSSMAKCSALWTKASRSTLAAEQVEEISCRKLMVPTTTRWNSLYEAISRILTIPSNELNPLCVKLGIKCFTEKEYQFLKEYISVMK
;
A
#
# COMPACT_ATOMS: atom_id res chain seq x y z
N PHE A 1 -18.97 -10.26 7.16
CA PHE A 1 -20.33 -9.79 7.51
C PHE A 1 -21.12 -10.98 8.01
N ARG A 2 -21.39 -11.05 9.32
CA ARG A 2 -22.29 -12.03 9.91
C ARG A 2 -23.54 -11.26 10.33
N MET A 3 -24.66 -11.58 9.69
CA MET A 3 -25.95 -10.93 9.90
C MET A 3 -26.54 -11.31 11.26
N TYR A 4 -27.08 -10.29 11.90
CA TYR A 4 -28.33 -10.25 12.68
C TYR A 4 -28.54 -11.29 13.79
N GLN A 5 -28.60 -10.78 15.02
CA GLN A 5 -29.11 -11.46 16.21
C GLN A 5 -30.62 -11.21 16.28
N SER A 6 -31.42 -12.28 16.31
CA SER A 6 -32.87 -12.18 16.54
C SER A 6 -33.13 -11.66 17.96
N CYS A 7 -33.87 -10.57 18.06
CA CYS A 7 -34.56 -10.14 19.27
C CYS A 7 -35.91 -10.86 19.31
N ASP A 8 -36.08 -11.81 20.22
CA ASP A 8 -37.42 -12.22 20.65
C ASP A 8 -37.91 -11.23 21.71
N LEU A 9 -39.02 -10.57 21.37
CA LEU A 9 -39.81 -9.69 22.23
C LEU A 9 -40.55 -10.54 23.26
N GLU A 10 -40.47 -10.16 24.53
CA GLU A 10 -41.65 -9.84 25.38
C GLU A 10 -41.22 -9.60 26.84
N SER A 11 -41.38 -8.36 27.30
CA SER A 11 -42.15 -8.02 28.50
C SER A 11 -41.99 -6.52 28.78
N GLU A 12 -43.06 -5.76 28.55
CA GLU A 12 -43.20 -4.40 29.09
C GLU A 12 -43.16 -4.48 30.63
N SER A 13 -42.13 -3.89 31.24
CA SER A 13 -42.19 -3.43 32.61
C SER A 13 -41.63 -2.02 32.63
N GLU A 14 -42.51 -1.04 32.78
CA GLU A 14 -42.16 0.34 33.09
C GLU A 14 -41.24 0.34 34.31
N LYS A 15 -39.99 0.77 34.12
CA LYS A 15 -39.06 1.06 35.22
C LYS A 15 -38.45 2.42 34.97
N GLU A 16 -38.47 3.19 36.04
CA GLU A 16 -38.08 4.57 36.16
C GLU A 16 -36.69 4.82 35.55
N ASP A 17 -36.59 5.97 34.89
CA ASP A 17 -35.37 6.53 34.29
C ASP A 17 -34.38 6.88 35.40
N ASP A 18 -33.71 5.88 35.96
CA ASP A 18 -32.47 6.07 36.71
C ASP A 18 -31.38 6.28 35.66
N GLU A 19 -30.96 7.54 35.53
CA GLU A 19 -29.83 7.97 34.72
C GLU A 19 -28.54 7.36 35.32
N GLU A 20 -28.32 6.05 35.05
CA GLU A 20 -27.15 5.29 35.49
C GLU A 20 -25.89 5.95 34.90
N GLU A 21 -25.24 6.77 35.72
CA GLU A 21 -23.98 7.42 35.40
C GLU A 21 -22.94 6.33 35.05
N PRO A 22 -22.27 6.41 33.88
CA PRO A 22 -21.42 5.33 33.40
C PRO A 22 -20.28 5.11 34.39
N THR A 23 -20.31 3.98 35.10
CA THR A 23 -19.30 3.66 36.09
C THR A 23 -17.98 3.32 35.38
N PHE A 24 -17.01 4.22 35.45
CA PHE A 24 -15.70 4.01 34.83
C PHE A 24 -14.94 2.94 35.60
N THR A 25 -14.97 1.72 35.07
CA THR A 25 -14.26 0.60 35.69
C THR A 25 -12.82 0.60 35.20
N ASP A 26 -11.86 0.65 36.13
CA ASP A 26 -10.44 0.58 35.79
C ASP A 26 -10.12 -0.78 35.15
N VAL A 27 -9.68 -0.72 33.90
CA VAL A 27 -9.30 -1.89 33.09
C VAL A 27 -8.22 -2.72 33.77
N ILE A 28 -7.33 -2.08 34.53
CA ILE A 28 -6.26 -2.75 35.26
C ILE A 28 -6.84 -3.59 36.41
N ASN A 29 -7.86 -3.09 37.11
CA ASN A 29 -8.50 -3.81 38.21
C ASN A 29 -9.29 -5.03 37.72
N VAL A 30 -9.96 -4.93 36.57
CA VAL A 30 -10.68 -6.07 35.96
C VAL A 30 -9.71 -7.16 35.50
N LEU A 31 -8.56 -6.77 34.93
CA LEU A 31 -7.53 -7.72 34.48
C LEU A 31 -6.70 -8.30 35.64
N SER A 32 -6.63 -7.61 36.79
CA SER A 32 -5.86 -8.05 37.97
C SER A 32 -6.69 -8.86 38.97
N ALA A 33 -8.00 -8.94 38.79
CA ALA A 33 -8.86 -9.82 39.57
C ALA A 33 -8.45 -11.29 39.33
N PRO A 34 -8.43 -12.15 40.38
CA PRO A 34 -8.04 -13.54 40.23
C PRO A 34 -8.97 -14.22 39.24
N SER A 35 -8.45 -14.45 38.04
CA SER A 35 -9.20 -15.01 36.94
C SER A 35 -9.40 -16.50 37.23
N THR A 36 -10.64 -16.99 37.17
CA THR A 36 -10.84 -18.43 37.02
C THR A 36 -10.22 -18.79 35.67
N GLU A 37 -9.23 -19.69 35.65
CA GLU A 37 -8.49 -20.03 34.44
C GLU A 37 -9.46 -20.34 33.28
N GLY A 38 -9.38 -19.55 32.20
CA GLY A 38 -10.18 -19.77 30.98
C GLY A 38 -11.39 -18.84 30.76
N GLN A 39 -11.65 -17.83 31.60
CA GLN A 39 -12.85 -16.98 31.43
C GLN A 39 -12.77 -15.96 30.28
N PHE A 40 -11.57 -15.64 29.78
CA PHE A 40 -11.38 -14.72 28.66
C PHE A 40 -10.40 -15.31 27.63
N SER A 41 -10.88 -15.50 26.40
CA SER A 41 -10.02 -15.84 25.26
C SER A 41 -10.11 -14.73 24.23
N LEU A 42 -8.95 -14.34 23.69
CA LEU A 42 -8.93 -13.42 22.57
C LEU A 42 -9.46 -14.16 21.33
N PRO A 43 -10.26 -13.48 20.49
CA PRO A 43 -10.62 -14.03 19.19
C PRO A 43 -9.36 -14.45 18.41
N PRO A 44 -9.42 -15.54 17.62
CA PRO A 44 -8.29 -15.95 16.79
C PRO A 44 -7.82 -14.81 15.90
N HIS A 45 -6.52 -14.52 15.92
CA HIS A 45 -5.93 -13.50 15.07
C HIS A 45 -5.79 -14.01 13.64
N TYR A 46 -6.53 -13.42 12.71
CA TYR A 46 -6.42 -13.71 11.27
C TYR A 46 -5.46 -12.74 10.60
N ARG A 47 -4.53 -13.27 9.79
CA ARG A 47 -3.66 -12.43 8.97
C ARG A 47 -4.48 -11.74 7.88
N CYS A 48 -4.20 -10.47 7.64
CA CYS A 48 -4.80 -9.73 6.53
C CYS A 48 -4.36 -10.34 5.19
N ALA A 49 -5.33 -10.77 4.37
CA ALA A 49 -5.05 -11.37 3.06
C ALA A 49 -4.20 -10.44 2.18
N SER A 50 -4.50 -9.13 2.17
CA SER A 50 -3.73 -8.13 1.43
C SER A 50 -2.27 -8.04 1.88
N HIS A 51 -2.00 -8.22 3.18
CA HIS A 51 -0.64 -8.24 3.70
C HIS A 51 0.11 -9.51 3.25
N THR A 52 -0.57 -10.66 3.25
CA THR A 52 -0.01 -11.91 2.72
C THR A 52 0.32 -11.79 1.23
N ILE A 53 -0.58 -11.23 0.43
CA ILE A 53 -0.34 -11.00 -1.01
C ILE A 53 0.85 -10.05 -1.20
N ASN A 54 0.92 -8.95 -0.44
CA ASN A 54 2.05 -8.03 -0.50
C ASN A 54 3.38 -8.75 -0.24
N LEU A 55 3.44 -9.61 0.79
CA LEU A 55 4.64 -10.37 1.13
C LEU A 55 5.05 -11.33 0.00
N ILE A 56 4.09 -12.03 -0.62
CA ILE A 56 4.34 -12.92 -1.75
C ILE A 56 4.90 -12.11 -2.93
N SER A 57 4.18 -11.06 -3.34
CA SER A 57 4.57 -10.19 -4.45
C SER A 57 5.96 -9.58 -4.28
N THR A 58 6.32 -9.13 -3.07
CA THR A 58 7.64 -8.53 -2.85
C THR A 58 8.75 -9.58 -2.77
N SER A 59 8.49 -10.74 -2.14
CA SER A 59 9.52 -11.78 -1.95
C SER A 59 9.84 -12.56 -3.22
N ASP A 60 8.83 -12.84 -4.05
CA ASP A 60 9.04 -13.60 -5.29
C ASP A 60 9.73 -12.77 -6.37
N VAL A 61 9.58 -11.44 -6.35
CA VAL A 61 10.34 -10.53 -7.22
C VAL A 61 11.82 -10.49 -6.82
N GLU A 62 12.17 -10.68 -5.55
CA GLU A 62 13.59 -10.64 -5.11
C GLU A 62 14.43 -11.80 -5.65
N LYS A 63 13.87 -13.01 -5.77
CA LYS A 63 14.59 -14.20 -6.26
C LYS A 63 15.18 -14.01 -7.67
N PRO A 64 14.39 -13.68 -8.72
CA PRO A 64 14.92 -13.47 -10.06
C PRO A 64 15.83 -12.25 -10.13
N LEU A 65 15.56 -11.20 -9.35
CA LEU A 65 16.43 -10.02 -9.29
C LEU A 65 17.81 -10.31 -8.73
N ASN A 66 17.94 -11.31 -7.85
CA ASN A 66 19.23 -11.73 -7.28
C ASN A 66 19.92 -12.83 -8.10
N SER A 67 19.31 -13.32 -9.18
CA SER A 67 19.88 -14.39 -10.01
C SER A 67 21.09 -13.93 -10.84
N SER A 68 21.14 -12.65 -11.23
CA SER A 68 22.25 -12.09 -11.99
C SER A 68 22.61 -10.67 -11.51
N ALA A 69 23.91 -10.35 -11.52
CA ALA A 69 24.38 -9.02 -11.15
C ALA A 69 23.88 -7.94 -12.13
N GLU A 70 23.73 -8.28 -13.41
CA GLU A 70 23.21 -7.36 -14.44
C GLU A 70 21.74 -7.04 -14.19
N THR A 71 20.87 -8.03 -14.01
CA THR A 71 19.44 -7.84 -13.70
C THR A 71 19.26 -7.01 -12.43
N LYS A 72 20.04 -7.31 -11.39
CA LYS A 72 20.03 -6.54 -10.14
C LYS A 72 20.40 -5.08 -10.35
N SER A 73 21.41 -4.82 -11.18
CA SER A 73 21.86 -3.47 -11.52
C SER A 73 20.79 -2.69 -12.28
N VAL A 74 20.21 -3.32 -13.32
CA VAL A 74 19.13 -2.72 -14.12
C VAL A 74 17.90 -2.42 -13.25
N TYR A 75 17.50 -3.35 -12.37
CA TYR A 75 16.42 -3.13 -11.42
C TYR A 75 16.68 -1.93 -10.51
N ARG A 76 17.84 -1.91 -9.84
CA ARG A 76 18.20 -0.81 -8.91
C ARG A 76 18.23 0.53 -9.63
N SER A 77 18.79 0.58 -10.83
CA SER A 77 18.87 1.80 -11.63
C SER A 77 17.50 2.26 -12.09
N SER A 78 16.65 1.35 -12.59
CA SER A 78 15.27 1.64 -12.99
C SER A 78 14.46 2.19 -11.81
N MET A 79 14.48 1.49 -10.68
CA MET A 79 13.74 1.89 -9.48
C MET A 79 14.23 3.21 -8.89
N ALA A 80 15.54 3.48 -8.94
CA ALA A 80 16.09 4.76 -8.51
C ALA A 80 15.59 5.93 -9.37
N LYS A 81 15.51 5.74 -10.70
CA LYS A 81 14.98 6.76 -11.62
C LYS A 81 13.48 6.98 -11.42
N CYS A 82 12.69 5.91 -11.29
CA CYS A 82 11.27 6.03 -10.96
C CYS A 82 11.05 6.74 -9.61
N SER A 83 11.83 6.38 -8.59
CA SER A 83 11.76 7.01 -7.27
C SER A 83 12.13 8.50 -7.30
N ALA A 84 13.16 8.86 -8.06
CA ALA A 84 13.51 10.25 -8.29
C ALA A 84 12.36 11.01 -8.96
N LEU A 85 11.73 10.42 -9.99
CA LEU A 85 10.61 11.02 -10.70
C LEU A 85 9.40 11.24 -9.78
N TRP A 86 8.98 10.22 -9.03
CA TRP A 86 7.89 10.31 -8.06
C TRP A 86 8.18 11.35 -6.98
N THR A 87 9.40 11.37 -6.44
CA THR A 87 9.80 12.32 -5.40
C THR A 87 9.82 13.75 -5.92
N LYS A 88 10.32 13.98 -7.14
CA LYS A 88 10.39 15.32 -7.73
C LYS A 88 8.98 15.84 -8.04
N ALA A 89 8.14 14.99 -8.62
CA ALA A 89 6.74 15.31 -8.89
C ALA A 89 5.92 15.56 -7.61
N SER A 90 6.17 14.83 -6.52
CA SER A 90 5.41 15.01 -5.27
C SER A 90 5.84 16.24 -4.47
N ARG A 91 7.10 16.67 -4.57
CA ARG A 91 7.66 17.76 -3.75
C ARG A 91 7.71 19.12 -4.44
N SER A 92 7.36 19.22 -5.72
CA SER A 92 7.42 20.46 -6.48
C SER A 92 6.16 20.59 -7.34
N THR A 93 5.37 21.65 -7.08
CA THR A 93 4.16 21.97 -7.86
C THR A 93 4.49 22.14 -9.34
N LEU A 94 5.52 22.92 -9.65
CA LEU A 94 6.00 23.11 -11.02
C LEU A 94 6.40 21.78 -11.69
N ALA A 95 7.06 20.87 -10.96
CA ALA A 95 7.40 19.57 -11.51
C ALA A 95 6.16 18.70 -11.73
N ALA A 96 5.20 18.73 -10.80
CA ALA A 96 3.94 18.01 -10.93
C ALA A 96 3.17 18.46 -12.17
N GLU A 97 3.09 19.77 -12.41
CA GLU A 97 2.44 20.36 -13.58
C GLU A 97 3.13 19.94 -14.88
N GLN A 98 4.47 20.01 -14.95
CA GLN A 98 5.24 19.57 -16.13
C GLN A 98 5.05 18.08 -16.45
N VAL A 99 4.92 17.26 -15.42
CA VAL A 99 4.66 15.83 -15.57
C VAL A 99 3.21 15.58 -16.01
N GLU A 100 2.25 16.30 -15.43
CA GLU A 100 0.82 16.17 -15.74
C GLU A 100 0.49 16.64 -17.16
N GLU A 101 1.15 17.70 -17.63
CA GLU A 101 1.06 18.21 -19.00
C GLU A 101 1.36 17.12 -20.04
N ILE A 102 2.41 16.33 -19.81
CA ILE A 102 2.85 15.26 -20.72
C ILE A 102 2.05 13.98 -20.50
N SER A 103 1.83 13.60 -19.24
CA SER A 103 1.28 12.28 -18.90
C SER A 103 -0.24 12.24 -18.76
N CYS A 104 -0.93 13.35 -19.02
CA CYS A 104 -2.39 13.42 -19.01
C CYS A 104 -3.02 13.53 -17.62
N ARG A 105 -2.21 13.31 -16.57
CA ARG A 105 -2.68 12.85 -15.25
C ARG A 105 -1.49 12.95 -14.27
N LYS A 106 -1.72 13.03 -12.96
CA LYS A 106 -0.64 13.07 -11.96
C LYS A 106 0.04 11.71 -11.76
N LEU A 107 1.35 11.72 -11.48
CA LEU A 107 2.04 10.51 -11.04
C LEU A 107 1.63 10.13 -9.60
N MET A 108 1.59 8.83 -9.35
CA MET A 108 1.36 8.25 -8.03
C MET A 108 2.70 7.91 -7.37
N VAL A 109 2.87 8.30 -6.10
CA VAL A 109 3.97 7.77 -5.28
C VAL A 109 3.54 6.39 -4.76
N PRO A 110 4.27 5.31 -5.03
CA PRO A 110 3.89 3.99 -4.56
C PRO A 110 4.01 3.88 -3.04
N THR A 111 3.15 3.05 -2.44
CA THR A 111 3.12 2.77 -1.00
C THR A 111 3.49 1.31 -0.74
N THR A 112 4.19 1.05 0.37
CA THR A 112 4.64 -0.30 0.75
C THR A 112 3.56 -1.16 1.39
N THR A 113 2.42 -0.56 1.75
CA THR A 113 1.31 -1.20 2.47
C THR A 113 0.24 -1.77 1.54
N ARG A 114 0.29 -1.47 0.25
CA ARG A 114 -0.65 -1.95 -0.77
C ARG A 114 0.09 -2.70 -1.88
N TRP A 115 -0.23 -3.99 -2.03
CA TRP A 115 0.50 -4.91 -2.91
C TRP A 115 0.58 -4.46 -4.38
N ASN A 116 -0.46 -3.81 -4.90
CA ASN A 116 -0.55 -3.36 -6.29
C ASN A 116 -0.02 -1.93 -6.50
N SER A 117 0.34 -1.21 -5.44
CA SER A 117 0.65 0.23 -5.54
C SER A 117 1.91 0.49 -6.37
N LEU A 118 2.91 -0.37 -6.27
CA LEU A 118 4.12 -0.28 -7.09
C LEU A 118 3.84 -0.56 -8.57
N TYR A 119 3.01 -1.58 -8.84
CA TYR A 119 2.57 -1.92 -10.19
C TYR A 119 1.82 -0.75 -10.83
N GLU A 120 0.83 -0.18 -10.14
CA GLU A 120 0.05 0.96 -10.66
C GLU A 120 0.95 2.17 -10.95
N ALA A 121 1.87 2.50 -10.04
CA ALA A 121 2.79 3.62 -10.19
C ALA A 121 3.76 3.45 -11.39
N ILE A 122 4.29 2.23 -11.61
CA ILE A 122 5.16 1.95 -12.76
C ILE A 122 4.34 1.92 -14.06
N SER A 123 3.17 1.28 -14.06
CA SER A 123 2.26 1.25 -15.21
C SER A 123 1.95 2.68 -15.66
N ARG A 124 1.76 3.58 -14.70
CA ARG A 124 1.50 5.00 -14.95
C ARG A 124 2.69 5.76 -15.56
N ILE A 125 3.93 5.42 -15.21
CA ILE A 125 5.11 5.97 -15.89
C ILE A 125 5.16 5.46 -17.33
N LEU A 126 4.87 4.18 -17.54
CA LEU A 126 4.91 3.55 -18.86
C LEU A 126 3.79 4.00 -19.81
N THR A 127 2.77 4.73 -19.33
CA THR A 127 1.83 5.40 -20.23
C THR A 127 2.46 6.58 -20.96
N ILE A 128 3.59 7.11 -20.46
CA ILE A 128 4.33 8.19 -21.11
C ILE A 128 5.23 7.56 -22.20
N PRO A 129 5.10 7.99 -23.46
CA PRO A 129 5.98 7.55 -24.53
C PRO A 129 7.46 7.79 -24.21
N SER A 130 8.35 6.87 -24.58
CA SER A 130 9.79 6.97 -24.25
C SER A 130 10.45 8.22 -24.83
N ASN A 131 9.97 8.70 -25.98
CA ASN A 131 10.40 9.94 -26.64
C ASN A 131 10.01 11.20 -25.86
N GLU A 132 9.08 11.13 -24.91
CA GLU A 132 8.64 12.25 -24.06
C GLU A 132 9.14 12.11 -22.63
N LEU A 133 9.22 10.88 -22.12
CA LEU A 133 9.70 10.59 -20.77
C LEU A 133 11.14 11.06 -20.55
N ASN A 134 12.05 10.80 -21.48
CA ASN A 134 13.45 11.19 -21.34
C ASN A 134 13.67 12.72 -21.41
N PRO A 135 13.06 13.46 -22.36
CA PRO A 135 13.06 14.92 -22.30
C PRO A 135 12.50 15.49 -20.99
N LEU A 136 11.43 14.90 -20.46
CA LEU A 136 10.90 15.26 -19.15
C LEU A 136 11.93 15.02 -18.04
N CYS A 137 12.60 13.87 -18.03
CA CYS A 137 13.68 13.59 -17.08
C CYS A 137 14.78 14.65 -17.15
N VAL A 138 15.23 15.05 -18.35
CA VAL A 138 16.22 16.12 -18.53
C VAL A 138 15.72 17.44 -17.93
N LYS A 139 14.48 17.86 -18.24
CA LYS A 139 13.86 19.08 -17.71
C LYS A 139 13.79 19.08 -16.18
N LEU A 140 13.58 17.91 -15.58
CA LEU A 140 13.50 17.73 -14.13
C LEU A 140 14.85 17.47 -13.45
N GLY A 141 15.95 17.38 -14.21
CA GLY A 141 17.29 17.08 -13.68
C GLY A 141 17.49 15.62 -13.25
N ILE A 142 16.71 14.69 -13.82
CA ILE A 142 16.76 13.25 -13.54
C ILE A 142 17.51 12.55 -14.67
N LYS A 143 18.30 11.52 -14.34
CA LYS A 143 18.97 10.68 -15.35
C LYS A 143 17.94 10.01 -16.26
N CYS A 144 18.14 10.09 -17.57
CA CYS A 144 17.29 9.44 -18.57
C CYS A 144 17.26 7.92 -18.40
N PHE A 145 16.13 7.32 -18.75
CA PHE A 145 15.99 5.87 -18.86
C PHE A 145 16.72 5.37 -20.11
N THR A 146 17.47 4.30 -19.93
CA THR A 146 18.06 3.51 -21.00
C THR A 146 17.03 2.52 -21.56
N GLU A 147 17.28 2.00 -22.75
CA GLU A 147 16.40 1.00 -23.37
C GLU A 147 16.24 -0.24 -22.47
N LYS A 148 17.34 -0.72 -21.87
CA LYS A 148 17.31 -1.87 -20.95
C LYS A 148 16.39 -1.64 -19.76
N GLU A 149 16.41 -0.45 -19.17
CA GLU A 149 15.55 -0.12 -18.03
C GLU A 149 14.09 0.02 -18.44
N TYR A 150 13.83 0.59 -19.61
CA TYR A 150 12.46 0.70 -20.12
C TYR A 150 11.86 -0.69 -20.42
N GLN A 151 12.64 -1.58 -21.02
CA GLN A 151 12.25 -2.98 -21.23
C GLN A 151 12.05 -3.73 -19.92
N PHE A 152 12.94 -3.54 -18.95
CA PHE A 152 12.79 -4.11 -17.61
C PHE A 152 11.47 -3.69 -16.95
N LEU A 153 11.10 -2.41 -17.01
CA LEU A 153 9.84 -1.92 -16.44
C LEU A 153 8.62 -2.52 -17.16
N LYS A 154 8.68 -2.72 -18.47
CA LYS A 154 7.63 -3.40 -19.24
C LYS A 154 7.47 -4.86 -18.83
N GLU A 155 8.57 -5.60 -18.70
CA GLU A 155 8.55 -6.97 -18.18
C GLU A 155 7.98 -7.02 -16.78
N TYR A 156 8.40 -6.12 -15.88
CA TYR A 156 7.88 -6.04 -14.52
C TYR A 156 6.35 -5.94 -14.50
N ILE A 157 5.77 -5.05 -15.31
CA ILE A 157 4.32 -4.90 -15.43
C ILE A 157 3.69 -6.14 -16.05
N SER A 158 4.32 -6.77 -17.04
CA SER A 158 3.78 -7.99 -17.66
C SER A 158 3.72 -9.18 -16.70
N VAL A 159 4.69 -9.29 -15.77
CA VAL A 159 4.76 -10.38 -14.79
C VAL A 159 3.78 -10.16 -13.64
N MET A 160 3.56 -8.91 -13.25
CA MET A 160 2.75 -8.54 -12.09
C MET A 160 1.26 -8.29 -12.39
N LYS A 161 0.84 -8.45 -13.65
CA LYS A 161 -0.53 -8.18 -14.13
C LYS A 161 -1.53 -9.24 -13.70
#